data_AF-B5DS89-F1
#
_entry.id   AF-B5DS89-F1
#
_cell.length_a   1.000
_cell.length_b   1.000
_cell.length_c   1.000
_cell.angle_alpha   90.00
_cell.angle_beta   90.00
_cell.angle_gamma   90.00
#
_symmetry.space_group_name_H-M   'P 1'
#
loop_
_entity.id
_entity.type
_entity.pdbx_description
1 polymer ?
#
loop_
_entity_poly.entity_id
_entity_poly.type
_entity_poly.pdbx_seq_one_letter_code
_entity_poly.pdbx_strand_id
1 'polypeptide(L)'
;MVCPIQLSTSIYLYIMWLSLEQSSCKFKGSPLNTNFLSGFKCVVNGIFDIEHCYYHGTVKDYPGASAAFHTCNGVSGVIHIGNETFVIHPFYGGDLSKHPHVIFEARTKANKGCANSGNLDSWRLSRRTKHVSVGVADVVDDIRQNHAIRSKRDVREATKYIETAIIVDKAMFDKRNGSTRAEVIHDAIQVANIADLYFRTLNTRVSVVYIETWGKNQAIIDGSKDIGKAISNFNDYTSRNLFQIERDTTQLLTGETFSGGEAGMAVPETVCTPRAVGISVDVNVYEPHLLAGTMAHMIGHNIGMGHDDGREECFCRDWHGCIMAQSIVGQENVQPYKFSECSKKDYIDALRTGHGLCLLNKPNEIELRRNCGNKVVEEDEECDCGTFEECALDPCCDGITCKLKSEAQCASGACCDQCRLRPKDYICRDSNNECDLPEYCDGEVGQCPSDVYKKNGSPCGVSKSGVSGYCFQGYCPTLSLQCEAIWGYGGSAADRQCYEQFNSKGSINGHCGRDVNEHYIKCDPE
;
A
#
# COMPACT_ATOMS: atom_id res chain seq x y z
N MET A 1 14.37 25.88 16.61
CA MET A 1 13.07 25.76 17.32
C MET A 1 12.01 26.34 16.41
N VAL A 2 11.34 25.50 15.61
CA VAL A 2 10.25 25.94 14.74
C VAL A 2 8.97 25.50 15.42
N CYS A 3 8.21 26.47 15.92
CA CYS A 3 6.91 26.28 16.52
C CYS A 3 5.91 25.91 15.41
N PRO A 4 5.19 24.78 15.47
CA PRO A 4 4.08 24.55 14.56
C PRO A 4 2.93 25.46 15.00
N ILE A 5 2.55 26.40 14.14
CA ILE A 5 1.37 27.26 14.33
C ILE A 5 0.14 26.37 14.13
N GLN A 6 -0.42 25.88 15.23
CA GLN A 6 -1.70 25.18 15.26
C GLN A 6 -2.80 26.26 15.23
N LEU A 7 -3.44 26.45 14.08
CA LEU A 7 -4.62 27.31 13.96
C LEU A 7 -5.81 26.58 14.60
N SER A 8 -6.09 26.83 15.88
CA SER A 8 -7.33 26.36 16.50
C SER A 8 -8.47 27.31 16.16
N THR A 9 -9.42 26.87 15.34
CA THR A 9 -10.70 27.57 15.17
C THR A 9 -11.64 27.15 16.31
N SER A 10 -12.40 28.10 16.87
CA SER A 10 -13.41 27.82 17.90
C SER A 10 -14.79 28.18 17.37
N ILE A 11 -15.75 27.25 17.49
CA ILE A 11 -17.16 27.48 17.12
C ILE A 11 -18.02 27.41 18.37
N TYR A 12 -18.93 28.36 18.51
CA TYR A 12 -19.90 28.46 19.60
C TYR A 12 -21.26 27.94 19.13
N LEU A 13 -21.70 26.80 19.63
CA LEU A 13 -23.02 26.22 19.33
C LEU A 13 -23.83 26.16 20.62
N TYR A 14 -24.86 27.00 20.76
CA TYR A 14 -25.90 26.93 21.80
C TYR A 14 -25.44 26.36 23.17
N ILE A 15 -24.38 26.96 23.77
CA ILE A 15 -23.80 26.66 25.10
C ILE A 15 -22.54 25.75 25.09
N MET A 16 -22.15 25.16 23.95
CA MET A 16 -20.95 24.32 23.83
C MET A 16 -19.77 25.02 23.12
N TRP A 17 -18.58 24.87 23.70
CA TRP A 17 -17.31 25.30 23.09
C TRP A 17 -16.63 24.11 22.41
N LEU A 18 -16.37 24.21 21.12
CA LEU A 18 -15.62 23.20 20.37
C LEU A 18 -14.19 23.68 20.08
N SER A 19 -13.21 22.83 20.38
CA SER A 19 -11.81 23.02 19.99
C SER A 19 -11.56 22.21 18.72
N LEU A 20 -11.19 22.89 17.62
CA LEU A 20 -11.11 22.28 16.31
C LEU A 20 -9.67 22.12 15.83
N GLU A 21 -9.44 20.96 15.23
CA GLU A 21 -8.26 20.62 14.48
C GLU A 21 -8.69 20.30 13.04
N GLN A 22 -7.99 20.90 12.08
CA GLN A 22 -8.28 20.71 10.66
C GLN A 22 -8.07 19.23 10.28
N SER A 23 -9.09 18.61 9.68
CA SER A 23 -8.97 17.23 9.20
C SER A 23 -8.19 17.22 7.89
N SER A 24 -7.16 16.37 7.83
CA SER A 24 -6.24 16.24 6.70
C SER A 24 -6.85 15.48 5.51
N CYS A 25 -8.01 15.90 4.98
CA CYS A 25 -8.48 15.37 3.70
C CYS A 25 -7.58 15.88 2.58
N LYS A 26 -6.63 15.06 2.14
CA LYS A 26 -5.73 15.39 1.03
C LYS A 26 -6.19 14.69 -0.24
N PHE A 27 -6.72 15.48 -1.18
CA PHE A 27 -7.13 15.01 -2.51
C PHE A 27 -5.93 15.01 -3.47
N LYS A 28 -5.87 14.05 -4.39
CA LYS A 28 -4.83 13.90 -5.42
C LYS A 28 -5.18 14.78 -6.62
N GLY A 29 -4.35 15.78 -6.91
CA GLY A 29 -4.35 16.50 -8.20
C GLY A 29 -3.08 16.13 -8.97
N SER A 30 -3.22 15.61 -10.19
CA SER A 30 -2.07 15.34 -11.07
C SER A 30 -1.55 16.63 -11.71
N PRO A 31 -0.22 16.79 -11.90
CA PRO A 31 0.37 18.01 -12.40
C PRO A 31 0.49 18.00 -13.92
N LEU A 32 0.08 19.10 -14.56
CA LEU A 32 0.67 19.56 -15.81
C LEU A 32 1.05 21.03 -15.62
N ASN A 33 2.36 21.26 -15.45
CA ASN A 33 3.11 22.50 -15.61
C ASN A 33 2.57 23.82 -15.02
N THR A 34 3.19 24.31 -13.94
CA THR A 34 4.07 25.50 -13.92
C THR A 34 4.19 26.13 -12.51
N ASN A 35 5.44 26.41 -12.14
CA ASN A 35 5.98 27.43 -11.22
C ASN A 35 5.46 27.60 -9.78
N PHE A 36 6.45 27.54 -8.88
CA PHE A 36 6.42 27.96 -7.48
C PHE A 36 5.74 29.32 -7.25
N LEU A 37 4.72 29.34 -6.39
CA LEU A 37 4.51 30.27 -5.27
C LEU A 37 3.13 30.00 -4.62
N SER A 38 3.13 29.70 -3.32
CA SER A 38 2.02 29.77 -2.34
C SER A 38 0.57 29.60 -2.83
N GLY A 39 -0.04 28.47 -2.46
CA GLY A 39 -1.49 28.22 -2.59
C GLY A 39 -1.77 27.05 -3.53
N PHE A 40 -1.92 25.85 -2.99
CA PHE A 40 -2.20 24.65 -3.79
C PHE A 40 -3.62 24.71 -4.37
N LYS A 41 -3.71 24.78 -5.71
CA LYS A 41 -4.95 24.70 -6.51
C LYS A 41 -5.19 23.24 -6.94
N CYS A 42 -6.43 22.77 -6.88
CA CYS A 42 -6.84 21.49 -7.47
C CYS A 42 -7.69 21.72 -8.73
N VAL A 43 -7.45 20.94 -9.78
CA VAL A 43 -8.23 20.95 -11.03
C VAL A 43 -8.89 19.59 -11.19
N VAL A 44 -10.23 19.58 -11.19
CA VAL A 44 -11.06 18.48 -11.72
C VAL A 44 -11.75 19.04 -12.96
N ASN A 45 -11.87 18.26 -14.03
CA ASN A 45 -12.63 18.67 -15.23
C ASN A 45 -14.09 18.96 -14.85
N GLY A 46 -14.39 20.24 -14.62
CA GLY A 46 -15.60 20.72 -13.95
C GLY A 46 -15.25 21.35 -12.60
N ILE A 47 -15.06 22.66 -12.59
CA ILE A 47 -14.59 23.49 -11.47
C ILE A 47 -15.49 23.31 -10.23
N PHE A 48 -15.00 22.60 -9.21
CA PHE A 48 -15.42 22.76 -7.83
C PHE A 48 -14.15 22.77 -6.97
N ASP A 49 -13.76 23.96 -6.48
CA ASP A 49 -12.77 24.12 -5.42
C ASP A 49 -13.37 23.53 -4.14
N ILE A 50 -12.86 22.39 -3.65
CA ILE A 50 -13.21 21.91 -2.31
C ILE A 50 -12.37 22.71 -1.33
N GLU A 51 -12.97 23.77 -0.76
CA GLU A 51 -12.35 24.56 0.30
C GLU A 51 -12.00 23.68 1.51
N HIS A 52 -10.98 24.09 2.27
CA HIS A 52 -10.55 23.38 3.47
C HIS A 52 -11.51 23.63 4.64
N CYS A 53 -12.65 22.95 4.62
CA CYS A 53 -13.81 23.22 5.49
C CYS A 53 -14.22 22.02 6.36
N TYR A 54 -13.40 20.97 6.47
CA TYR A 54 -13.65 19.80 7.31
C TYR A 54 -12.79 19.85 8.57
N TYR A 55 -13.38 19.47 9.71
CA TYR A 55 -12.75 19.56 11.02
C TYR A 55 -13.09 18.36 11.90
N HIS A 56 -12.14 18.01 12.76
CA HIS A 56 -12.36 17.20 13.95
C HIS A 56 -12.22 18.09 15.18
N GLY A 57 -12.87 17.73 16.27
CA GLY A 57 -12.75 18.50 17.49
C GLY A 57 -13.11 17.74 18.75
N THR A 58 -12.86 18.40 19.87
CA THR A 58 -13.30 17.98 21.20
C THR A 58 -14.22 19.04 21.79
N VAL A 59 -15.08 18.61 22.70
CA VAL A 59 -15.96 19.52 23.46
C VAL A 59 -15.22 19.98 24.70
N LYS A 60 -15.09 21.29 24.88
CA LYS A 60 -14.51 21.91 26.08
C LYS A 60 -15.32 21.48 27.31
N ASP A 61 -14.61 21.16 28.39
CA ASP A 61 -15.17 20.72 29.68
C ASP A 61 -15.81 19.31 29.69
N TYR A 62 -15.78 18.58 28.56
CA TYR A 62 -16.25 17.19 28.46
C TYR A 62 -15.12 16.26 27.97
N PRO A 63 -14.30 15.71 28.90
CA PRO A 63 -13.22 14.79 28.53
C PRO A 63 -13.78 13.51 27.90
N GLY A 64 -13.27 13.15 26.72
CA GLY A 64 -13.71 11.99 25.95
C GLY A 64 -14.80 12.28 24.91
N ALA A 65 -15.34 13.51 24.86
CA ALA A 65 -16.24 13.92 23.79
C ALA A 65 -15.46 14.22 22.50
N SER A 66 -16.01 13.79 21.37
CA SER A 66 -15.43 13.97 20.04
C SER A 66 -16.47 14.51 19.07
N ALA A 67 -16.02 15.28 18.09
CA ALA A 67 -16.86 15.86 17.06
C ALA A 67 -16.17 15.78 15.69
N ALA A 68 -16.96 15.59 14.64
CA ALA A 68 -16.53 15.69 13.26
C ALA A 68 -17.58 16.45 12.45
N PHE A 69 -17.18 17.54 11.81
CA PHE A 69 -18.11 18.38 11.06
C PHE A 69 -17.43 19.13 9.93
N HIS A 70 -18.24 19.73 9.07
CA HIS A 70 -17.79 20.61 8.01
C HIS A 70 -18.56 21.93 8.01
N THR A 71 -17.93 22.97 7.47
CA THR A 71 -18.48 24.33 7.35
C THR A 71 -18.61 24.78 5.89
N CYS A 72 -18.51 23.86 4.93
CA CYS A 72 -18.39 24.16 3.50
C CYS A 72 -19.61 24.88 2.90
N ASN A 73 -20.80 24.60 3.43
CA ASN A 73 -22.05 25.21 3.00
C ASN A 73 -23.02 25.30 4.20
N GLY A 74 -22.56 25.97 5.25
CA GLY A 74 -23.16 25.87 6.59
C GLY A 74 -22.52 24.78 7.43
N VAL A 75 -22.97 24.67 8.69
CA VAL A 75 -22.42 23.73 9.67
C VAL A 75 -23.21 22.42 9.62
N SER A 76 -22.50 21.31 9.46
CA SER A 76 -23.08 19.97 9.42
C SER A 76 -22.09 18.96 9.98
N GLY A 77 -22.56 18.01 10.80
CA GLY A 77 -21.69 17.02 11.40
C GLY A 77 -22.27 16.35 12.62
N VAL A 78 -21.40 15.77 13.43
CA VAL A 78 -21.77 14.87 14.54
C VAL A 78 -20.94 15.19 15.77
N ILE A 79 -21.56 15.04 16.95
CA ILE A 79 -20.93 15.22 18.25
C ILE A 79 -21.30 14.02 19.12
N HIS A 80 -20.29 13.34 19.66
CA HIS A 80 -20.43 12.26 20.63
C HIS A 80 -20.10 12.79 22.03
N ILE A 81 -21.06 12.71 22.96
CA ILE A 81 -20.90 13.16 24.35
C ILE A 81 -21.49 12.11 25.28
N GLY A 82 -20.64 11.42 26.04
CA GLY A 82 -21.11 10.41 26.99
C GLY A 82 -21.97 9.36 26.29
N ASN A 83 -23.29 9.37 26.57
CA ASN A 83 -24.24 8.42 26.01
C ASN A 83 -25.10 8.94 24.86
N GLU A 84 -24.86 10.17 24.42
CA GLU A 84 -25.70 10.85 23.45
C GLU A 84 -24.89 11.17 22.19
N THR A 85 -25.51 10.97 21.04
CA THR A 85 -24.96 11.41 19.75
C THR A 85 -25.87 12.50 19.20
N PHE A 86 -25.30 13.69 19.01
CA PHE A 86 -25.99 14.81 18.40
C PHE A 86 -25.58 14.95 16.95
N VAL A 87 -26.57 15.13 16.07
CA VAL A 87 -26.36 15.38 14.65
C VAL A 87 -26.75 16.82 14.35
N ILE A 88 -25.87 17.51 13.67
CA ILE A 88 -26.09 18.84 13.10
C ILE A 88 -26.37 18.63 11.62
N HIS A 89 -27.60 18.90 11.20
CA HIS A 89 -28.02 18.75 9.79
C HIS A 89 -28.40 20.11 9.21
N PRO A 90 -27.88 20.48 8.02
CA PRO A 90 -28.22 21.74 7.37
C PRO A 90 -29.67 21.73 6.88
N PHE A 91 -30.35 22.88 6.96
CA PHE A 91 -31.73 23.01 6.55
C PHE A 91 -31.83 23.55 5.11
N TYR A 92 -32.04 22.63 4.17
CA TYR A 92 -32.20 22.93 2.73
C TYR A 92 -33.61 23.45 2.44
N GLY A 93 -33.91 24.70 2.82
CA GLY A 93 -35.26 25.27 2.61
C GLY A 93 -35.56 26.63 3.23
N GLY A 94 -34.54 27.44 3.56
CA GLY A 94 -34.70 28.75 4.20
C GLY A 94 -33.89 29.86 3.51
N ASP A 95 -33.70 30.99 4.19
CA ASP A 95 -32.77 32.04 3.75
C ASP A 95 -31.33 31.49 3.74
N LEU A 96 -30.90 31.05 2.56
CA LEU A 96 -29.60 30.43 2.32
C LEU A 96 -28.43 31.37 2.64
N SER A 97 -28.66 32.67 2.81
CA SER A 97 -27.63 33.62 3.25
C SER A 97 -27.18 33.42 4.71
N LYS A 98 -27.98 32.73 5.53
CA LYS A 98 -27.71 32.47 6.95
C LYS A 98 -27.39 31.02 7.28
N HIS A 99 -27.45 30.11 6.30
CA HIS A 99 -27.21 28.67 6.46
C HIS A 99 -27.84 28.07 7.74
N PRO A 100 -29.18 28.04 7.85
CA PRO A 100 -29.86 27.46 9.00
C PRO A 100 -29.51 25.97 9.17
N HIS A 101 -29.40 25.51 10.42
CA HIS A 101 -29.12 24.12 10.77
C HIS A 101 -30.02 23.67 11.92
N VAL A 102 -30.27 22.37 11.99
CA VAL A 102 -31.00 21.71 13.07
C VAL A 102 -30.05 20.82 13.82
N ILE A 103 -30.10 20.89 15.15
CA ILE A 103 -29.38 19.98 16.04
C ILE A 103 -30.41 19.05 16.65
N PHE A 104 -30.22 17.75 16.51
CA PHE A 104 -31.10 16.75 17.10
C PHE A 104 -30.29 15.58 17.65
N GLU A 105 -30.86 14.90 18.63
CA GLU A 105 -30.29 13.67 19.18
C GLU A 105 -30.63 12.50 18.26
N ALA A 106 -29.59 11.77 17.82
CA ALA A 106 -29.73 10.57 17.01
C ALA A 106 -30.21 9.40 17.85
N ARG A 107 -31.39 8.85 17.52
CA ARG A 107 -32.02 7.72 18.22
C ARG A 107 -32.61 6.69 17.25
N THR A 108 -32.01 6.53 16.08
CA THR A 108 -32.56 5.65 15.05
C THR A 108 -32.50 4.19 15.44
N LYS A 109 -33.66 3.55 15.41
CA LYS A 109 -33.87 2.13 15.73
C LYS A 109 -33.71 1.25 14.49
N ALA A 110 -32.61 1.40 13.76
CA ALA A 110 -32.35 0.57 12.58
C ALA A 110 -31.59 -0.70 13.00
N ASN A 111 -32.30 -1.78 13.30
CA ASN A 111 -31.66 -3.08 13.54
C ASN A 111 -31.27 -3.74 12.19
N LYS A 112 -30.20 -3.24 11.56
CA LYS A 112 -29.64 -3.79 10.32
C LYS A 112 -28.21 -4.25 10.54
N GLY A 113 -27.84 -5.38 9.95
CA GLY A 113 -26.50 -5.97 10.06
C GLY A 113 -25.71 -5.96 8.76
N CYS A 114 -24.42 -6.28 8.85
CA CYS A 114 -23.57 -6.57 7.69
C CYS A 114 -23.92 -7.94 7.09
N ALA A 115 -23.78 -8.09 5.77
CA ALA A 115 -23.98 -9.34 5.04
C ALA A 115 -22.78 -10.31 5.10
N ASN A 116 -21.64 -9.87 5.64
CA ASN A 116 -20.49 -10.74 5.83
C ASN A 116 -20.87 -11.82 6.87
N SER A 117 -20.96 -13.09 6.46
CA SER A 117 -21.18 -14.18 7.40
C SER A 117 -19.97 -14.31 8.33
N GLY A 118 -20.20 -14.48 9.65
CA GLY A 118 -19.15 -14.67 10.66
C GLY A 118 -18.31 -15.95 10.52
N ASN A 119 -18.39 -16.64 9.39
CA ASN A 119 -17.54 -17.79 9.08
C ASN A 119 -16.88 -17.58 7.71
N LEU A 120 -15.58 -17.30 7.75
CA LEU A 120 -14.64 -17.06 6.63
C LEU A 120 -14.47 -18.31 5.72
N ASP A 121 -15.34 -19.31 5.80
CA ASP A 121 -15.19 -20.59 5.10
C ASP A 121 -15.92 -20.63 3.76
N SER A 122 -16.96 -19.81 3.55
CA SER A 122 -17.77 -19.86 2.31
C SER A 122 -17.05 -19.32 1.07
N TRP A 123 -15.99 -18.53 1.22
CA TRP A 123 -15.21 -17.96 0.10
C TRP A 123 -13.93 -18.75 -0.21
N ARG A 124 -13.68 -19.87 0.47
CA ARG A 124 -12.59 -20.82 0.14
C ARG A 124 -12.95 -21.71 -1.04
N LEU A 125 -13.31 -21.12 -2.18
CA LEU A 125 -13.32 -21.85 -3.45
C LEU A 125 -12.01 -21.60 -4.20
N SER A 126 -11.17 -22.64 -4.16
CA SER A 126 -10.03 -22.91 -5.04
C SER A 126 -8.68 -22.25 -4.72
N ARG A 127 -8.07 -22.66 -3.61
CA ARG A 127 -6.59 -22.80 -3.53
C ARG A 127 -6.22 -24.13 -2.88
N ARG A 128 -6.10 -25.17 -3.70
CA ARG A 128 -5.32 -26.37 -3.33
C ARG A 128 -3.84 -26.02 -3.54
N THR A 129 -3.20 -25.41 -2.55
CA THR A 129 -1.75 -25.49 -2.38
C THR A 129 -1.49 -26.41 -1.20
N LYS A 130 -0.92 -27.58 -1.50
CA LYS A 130 -0.48 -28.55 -0.50
C LYS A 130 0.54 -27.87 0.42
N HIS A 131 0.17 -27.62 1.68
CA HIS A 131 1.17 -27.43 2.73
C HIS A 131 1.78 -28.80 3.05
N VAL A 132 3.06 -28.95 2.74
CA VAL A 132 3.89 -30.05 3.23
C VAL A 132 4.39 -29.63 4.60
N SER A 133 3.73 -30.12 5.65
CA SER A 133 4.19 -29.96 7.03
C SER A 133 5.34 -30.94 7.27
N VAL A 134 6.59 -30.47 7.25
CA VAL A 134 7.72 -31.18 7.87
C VAL A 134 8.01 -30.49 9.19
N GLY A 135 7.90 -31.28 10.26
CA GLY A 135 7.91 -30.81 11.64
C GLY A 135 9.24 -30.17 12.05
N VAL A 136 9.14 -28.96 12.59
CA VAL A 136 10.15 -28.34 13.45
C VAL A 136 9.39 -27.60 14.56
N ALA A 137 8.59 -28.34 15.33
CA ALA A 137 7.83 -27.79 16.47
C ALA A 137 8.66 -27.76 17.78
N ASP A 138 9.83 -28.42 17.83
CA ASP A 138 10.54 -28.65 19.09
C ASP A 138 11.82 -27.81 19.29
N VAL A 139 12.08 -26.77 18.48
CA VAL A 139 13.31 -25.96 18.60
C VAL A 139 13.05 -24.51 19.03
N VAL A 140 11.79 -24.10 19.23
CA VAL A 140 11.42 -22.68 19.44
C VAL A 140 11.35 -22.28 20.93
N ASP A 141 11.39 -23.21 21.87
CA ASP A 141 11.19 -22.87 23.30
C ASP A 141 12.47 -22.45 24.05
N ASP A 142 13.67 -22.62 23.50
CA ASP A 142 14.93 -22.36 24.24
C ASP A 142 15.57 -20.97 24.02
N ILE A 143 15.01 -20.11 23.16
CA ILE A 143 15.58 -18.76 22.86
C ILE A 143 14.75 -17.64 23.52
N ARG A 144 13.92 -17.96 24.52
CA ARG A 144 13.01 -16.97 25.14
C ARG A 144 13.62 -16.09 26.23
N GLN A 145 14.87 -16.29 26.65
CA GLN A 145 15.36 -15.64 27.87
C GLN A 145 16.40 -14.52 27.75
N ASN A 146 16.94 -14.16 26.58
CA ASN A 146 18.14 -13.27 26.57
C ASN A 146 18.20 -12.06 25.65
N HIS A 147 17.10 -11.50 25.14
CA HIS A 147 17.16 -10.19 24.47
C HIS A 147 15.99 -9.28 24.82
N ALA A 148 16.09 -8.62 25.98
CA ALA A 148 15.33 -7.43 26.25
C ALA A 148 16.02 -6.20 25.63
N ILE A 149 15.20 -5.33 25.05
CA ILE A 149 15.47 -3.93 24.66
C ILE A 149 16.21 -3.72 23.32
N ARG A 150 15.47 -3.85 22.21
CA ARG A 150 15.71 -3.06 20.99
C ARG A 150 14.38 -2.43 20.57
N SER A 151 14.35 -1.10 20.52
CA SER A 151 13.21 -0.30 20.07
C SER A 151 12.95 -0.56 18.58
N LYS A 152 12.22 -1.65 18.27
CA LYS A 152 11.48 -1.77 17.02
C LYS A 152 10.60 -0.53 16.94
N ARG A 153 10.64 0.25 15.85
CA ARG A 153 9.49 1.12 15.56
C ARG A 153 8.31 0.18 15.41
N ASP A 154 7.47 0.15 16.43
CA ASP A 154 6.33 -0.73 16.47
C ASP A 154 5.43 -0.31 15.32
N VAL A 155 5.06 -1.22 14.42
CA VAL A 155 4.05 -0.95 13.40
C VAL A 155 2.78 -0.42 14.06
N ARG A 156 2.56 -0.68 15.36
CA ARG A 156 1.49 -0.12 16.19
C ARG A 156 1.60 1.40 16.43
N GLU A 157 2.81 1.96 16.50
CA GLU A 157 3.07 3.38 16.81
C GLU A 157 3.11 4.29 15.58
N ALA A 158 3.42 3.74 14.40
CA ALA A 158 3.38 4.51 13.16
C ALA A 158 1.94 4.92 12.82
N THR A 159 1.75 6.15 12.33
CA THR A 159 0.45 6.58 11.77
C THR A 159 0.31 6.04 10.35
N LYS A 160 -0.82 5.40 10.07
CA LYS A 160 -1.13 4.82 8.76
C LYS A 160 -2.13 5.70 8.03
N TYR A 161 -2.19 5.56 6.72
CA TYR A 161 -3.12 6.26 5.86
C TYR A 161 -3.85 5.25 4.98
N ILE A 162 -5.16 5.37 4.87
CA ILE A 162 -6.00 4.56 3.99
C ILE A 162 -6.47 5.47 2.87
N GLU A 163 -5.90 5.29 1.69
CA GLU A 163 -6.31 5.96 0.46
C GLU A 163 -7.61 5.34 -0.07
N THR A 164 -8.71 6.04 0.14
CA THR A 164 -10.05 5.56 -0.23
C THR A 164 -10.56 6.25 -1.49
N ALA A 165 -11.00 5.45 -2.46
CA ALA A 165 -11.83 5.90 -3.56
C ALA A 165 -13.32 5.74 -3.18
N ILE A 166 -14.13 6.79 -3.33
CA ILE A 166 -15.56 6.76 -3.02
C ILE A 166 -16.35 6.79 -4.32
N ILE A 167 -17.31 5.88 -4.44
CA ILE A 167 -18.25 5.84 -5.56
C ILE A 167 -19.64 6.08 -5.01
N VAL A 168 -20.35 7.04 -5.58
CA VAL A 168 -21.71 7.41 -5.20
C VAL A 168 -22.65 7.00 -6.33
N ASP A 169 -23.55 6.04 -6.06
CA ASP A 169 -24.46 5.53 -7.07
C ASP A 169 -25.66 6.45 -7.33
N LYS A 170 -26.45 6.14 -8.36
CA LYS A 170 -27.66 6.90 -8.70
C LYS A 170 -28.69 6.88 -7.57
N ALA A 171 -28.86 5.75 -6.89
CA ALA A 171 -29.86 5.60 -5.83
C ALA A 171 -29.58 6.55 -4.66
N MET A 172 -28.30 6.84 -4.38
CA MET A 172 -27.89 7.80 -3.36
C MET A 172 -28.36 9.23 -3.67
N PHE A 173 -28.38 9.62 -4.95
CA PHE A 173 -28.96 10.88 -5.41
C PHE A 173 -30.49 10.85 -5.36
N ASP A 174 -31.10 9.76 -5.85
CA ASP A 174 -32.57 9.61 -5.88
C ASP A 174 -33.17 9.70 -4.46
N LYS A 175 -32.48 9.15 -3.45
CA LYS A 175 -32.92 9.18 -2.04
C LYS A 175 -32.89 10.58 -1.42
N ARG A 176 -32.05 11.48 -1.94
CA ARG A 176 -31.89 12.89 -1.50
C ARG A 176 -32.70 13.89 -2.31
N ASN A 177 -33.65 13.39 -3.11
CA ASN A 177 -34.59 14.09 -3.99
C ASN A 177 -34.61 15.63 -3.85
N GLY A 178 -34.02 16.32 -4.83
CA GLY A 178 -33.93 17.79 -4.86
C GLY A 178 -32.56 18.37 -4.48
N SER A 179 -31.66 17.54 -3.91
CA SER A 179 -30.28 17.96 -3.62
C SER A 179 -29.44 18.08 -4.90
N THR A 180 -28.56 19.07 -4.92
CA THR A 180 -27.59 19.28 -5.99
C THR A 180 -26.47 18.24 -5.92
N ARG A 181 -25.76 18.03 -7.05
CA ARG A 181 -24.59 17.15 -7.09
C ARG A 181 -23.53 17.52 -6.05
N ALA A 182 -23.33 18.82 -5.81
CA ALA A 182 -22.35 19.31 -4.85
C ALA A 182 -22.72 18.92 -3.41
N GLU A 183 -23.99 19.02 -3.03
CA GLU A 183 -24.46 18.64 -1.69
C GLU A 183 -24.25 17.14 -1.41
N VAL A 184 -24.58 16.27 -2.37
CA VAL A 184 -24.36 14.82 -2.20
C VAL A 184 -22.87 14.47 -2.12
N ILE A 185 -22.00 15.20 -2.83
CA ILE A 185 -20.55 15.03 -2.71
C ILE A 185 -20.07 15.49 -1.33
N HIS A 186 -20.56 16.62 -0.81
CA HIS A 186 -20.22 17.09 0.53
C HIS A 186 -20.66 16.10 1.61
N ASP A 187 -21.85 15.50 1.47
CA ASP A 187 -22.33 14.43 2.34
C ASP A 187 -21.40 13.22 2.32
N ALA A 188 -20.97 12.77 1.13
CA ALA A 188 -20.05 11.65 0.99
C ALA A 188 -18.67 11.92 1.62
N ILE A 189 -18.15 13.14 1.48
CA ILE A 189 -16.91 13.54 2.15
C ILE A 189 -17.11 13.64 3.66
N GLN A 190 -18.27 14.11 4.13
CA GLN A 190 -18.58 14.16 5.56
C GLN A 190 -18.67 12.76 6.18
N VAL A 191 -19.23 11.79 5.45
CA VAL A 191 -19.20 10.36 5.85
C VAL A 191 -17.76 9.88 6.01
N ALA A 192 -16.88 10.18 5.05
CA ALA A 192 -15.47 9.84 5.13
C ALA A 192 -14.74 10.57 6.28
N ASN A 193 -15.10 11.82 6.56
CA ASN A 193 -14.56 12.61 7.67
C ASN A 193 -14.91 12.00 9.03
N ILE A 194 -16.15 11.51 9.19
CA ILE A 194 -16.58 10.78 10.39
C ILE A 194 -15.88 9.42 10.47
N ALA A 195 -15.72 8.70 9.35
CA ALA A 195 -14.96 7.46 9.34
C ALA A 195 -13.49 7.67 9.73
N ASP A 196 -12.84 8.76 9.27
CA ASP A 196 -11.49 9.16 9.71
C ASP A 196 -11.43 9.34 11.22
N LEU A 197 -12.44 9.98 11.83
CA LEU A 197 -12.54 10.13 13.29
C LEU A 197 -12.54 8.76 14.00
N TYR A 198 -13.24 7.77 13.45
CA TYR A 198 -13.28 6.43 14.05
C TYR A 198 -11.95 5.69 13.91
N PHE A 199 -11.27 5.78 12.76
CA PHE A 199 -9.96 5.16 12.55
C PHE A 199 -8.82 5.81 13.35
N ARG A 200 -8.99 7.05 13.85
CA ARG A 200 -8.03 7.68 14.76
C ARG A 200 -7.78 6.85 16.02
N THR A 201 -8.75 6.03 16.48
CA THR A 201 -8.54 5.15 17.64
C THR A 201 -7.52 4.04 17.37
N LEU A 202 -7.22 3.75 16.10
CA LEU A 202 -6.22 2.78 15.64
C LEU A 202 -4.92 3.44 15.14
N ASN A 203 -4.76 4.76 15.34
CA ASN A 203 -3.66 5.55 14.78
C ASN A 203 -3.58 5.44 13.24
N THR A 204 -4.76 5.46 12.60
CA THR A 204 -4.90 5.36 11.14
C THR A 204 -5.78 6.51 10.66
N ARG A 205 -5.44 7.06 9.49
CA ARG A 205 -6.15 8.17 8.86
C ARG A 205 -6.83 7.68 7.59
N VAL A 206 -8.08 8.05 7.37
CA VAL A 206 -8.78 7.78 6.09
C VAL A 206 -8.70 9.02 5.23
N SER A 207 -8.10 8.91 4.05
CA SER A 207 -7.98 10.00 3.08
C SER A 207 -8.74 9.67 1.81
N VAL A 208 -9.59 10.57 1.36
CA VAL A 208 -10.32 10.40 0.10
C VAL A 208 -9.43 10.86 -1.05
N VAL A 209 -9.01 9.93 -1.91
CA VAL A 209 -8.14 10.22 -3.05
C VAL A 209 -8.92 10.43 -4.34
N TYR A 210 -10.13 9.89 -4.43
CA TYR A 210 -10.99 9.98 -5.61
C TYR A 210 -12.46 9.88 -5.23
N ILE A 211 -13.30 10.63 -5.95
CA ILE A 211 -14.76 10.55 -5.85
C ILE A 211 -15.34 10.44 -7.25
N GLU A 212 -16.14 9.42 -7.48
CA GLU A 212 -16.95 9.26 -8.69
C GLU A 212 -18.43 9.24 -8.33
N THR A 213 -19.25 9.86 -9.18
CA THR A 213 -20.70 9.86 -9.00
C THR A 213 -21.37 9.36 -10.26
N TRP A 214 -22.33 8.45 -10.14
CA TRP A 214 -23.00 7.84 -11.28
C TRP A 214 -24.33 8.53 -11.58
N GLY A 215 -24.41 9.25 -12.70
CA GLY A 215 -25.70 9.70 -13.25
C GLY A 215 -26.54 8.54 -13.80
N LYS A 216 -25.86 7.50 -14.30
CA LYS A 216 -26.41 6.18 -14.59
C LYS A 216 -25.44 5.16 -14.02
N ASN A 217 -25.96 4.17 -13.28
CA ASN A 217 -25.13 3.14 -12.65
C ASN A 217 -24.25 2.44 -13.70
N GLN A 218 -22.94 2.40 -13.42
CA GLN A 218 -21.95 1.76 -14.28
C GLN A 218 -21.78 0.27 -13.96
N ALA A 219 -22.20 -0.15 -12.77
CA ALA A 219 -22.34 -1.54 -12.35
C ALA A 219 -23.81 -1.83 -12.00
N ILE A 220 -24.20 -3.11 -12.09
CA ILE A 220 -25.55 -3.53 -11.72
C ILE A 220 -25.62 -3.66 -10.20
N ILE A 221 -26.17 -2.62 -9.56
CA ILE A 221 -26.51 -2.57 -8.14
C ILE A 221 -28.03 -2.63 -8.08
N ASP A 222 -28.58 -3.81 -7.76
CA ASP A 222 -30.01 -4.09 -7.79
C ASP A 222 -30.48 -4.49 -6.40
N GLY A 223 -31.19 -3.57 -5.71
CA GLY A 223 -31.71 -3.80 -4.36
C GLY A 223 -32.73 -4.94 -4.27
N SER A 224 -33.33 -5.38 -5.37
CA SER A 224 -34.22 -6.55 -5.34
C SER A 224 -33.47 -7.87 -5.14
N LYS A 225 -32.15 -7.88 -5.41
CA LYS A 225 -31.28 -9.07 -5.34
C LYS A 225 -30.44 -9.06 -4.06
N ASP A 226 -29.71 -10.15 -3.89
CA ASP A 226 -28.72 -10.32 -2.84
C ASP A 226 -27.53 -9.37 -3.00
N ILE A 227 -27.10 -8.76 -1.89
CA ILE A 227 -25.97 -7.80 -1.85
C ILE A 227 -24.63 -8.44 -2.26
N GLY A 228 -24.47 -9.76 -2.10
CA GLY A 228 -23.33 -10.53 -2.60
C GLY A 228 -23.18 -10.50 -4.13
N LYS A 229 -24.30 -10.41 -4.85
CA LYS A 229 -24.25 -10.21 -6.30
C LYS A 229 -23.88 -8.77 -6.66
N ALA A 230 -24.35 -7.80 -5.88
CA ALA A 230 -24.00 -6.39 -6.07
C ALA A 230 -22.50 -6.14 -5.84
N ILE A 231 -21.90 -6.68 -4.78
CA ILE A 231 -20.46 -6.53 -4.51
C ILE A 231 -19.60 -7.23 -5.57
N SER A 232 -20.05 -8.37 -6.11
CA SER A 232 -19.36 -9.06 -7.21
C SER A 232 -19.35 -8.20 -8.47
N ASN A 233 -20.50 -7.64 -8.86
CA ASN A 233 -20.59 -6.74 -10.02
C ASN A 233 -19.77 -5.45 -9.80
N PHE A 234 -19.74 -4.94 -8.58
CA PHE A 234 -18.97 -3.76 -8.21
C PHE A 234 -17.46 -4.03 -8.31
N ASN A 235 -16.99 -5.17 -7.79
CA ASN A 235 -15.60 -5.60 -7.90
C ASN A 235 -15.14 -5.78 -9.36
N ASP A 236 -16.01 -6.31 -10.23
CA ASP A 236 -15.74 -6.41 -11.66
C ASP A 236 -15.59 -5.02 -12.31
N TYR A 237 -16.42 -4.06 -11.91
CA TYR A 237 -16.31 -2.67 -12.37
C TYR A 237 -15.02 -2.01 -11.88
N THR A 238 -14.66 -2.13 -10.60
CA THR A 238 -13.44 -1.50 -10.04
C THR A 238 -12.16 -2.06 -10.64
N SER A 239 -12.20 -3.33 -11.06
CA SER A 239 -11.06 -4.01 -11.69
C SER A 239 -10.86 -3.65 -13.16
N ARG A 240 -11.92 -3.27 -13.88
CA ARG A 240 -11.88 -3.12 -15.36
C ARG A 240 -12.12 -1.71 -15.87
N ASN A 241 -13.01 -0.97 -15.21
CA ASN A 241 -13.61 0.25 -15.76
C ASN A 241 -13.31 1.50 -14.92
N LEU A 242 -13.01 1.33 -13.63
CA LEU A 242 -12.60 2.43 -12.78
C LEU A 242 -11.32 3.07 -13.33
N PHE A 243 -11.27 4.40 -13.33
CA PHE A 243 -10.10 5.14 -13.75
C PHE A 243 -8.85 4.64 -13.01
N GLN A 244 -7.71 4.55 -13.70
CA GLN A 244 -6.47 4.04 -13.10
C GLN A 244 -5.95 5.03 -12.05
N ILE A 245 -6.35 4.80 -10.81
CA ILE A 245 -6.00 5.60 -9.64
C ILE A 245 -5.35 4.66 -8.62
N GLU A 246 -4.32 5.13 -7.93
CA GLU A 246 -3.78 4.42 -6.77
C GLU A 246 -4.70 4.65 -5.57
N ARG A 247 -5.06 3.56 -4.92
CA ARG A 247 -6.01 3.50 -3.81
C ARG A 247 -5.80 2.20 -3.06
N ASP A 248 -6.06 2.23 -1.77
CA ASP A 248 -5.98 1.06 -0.89
C ASP A 248 -7.32 0.35 -0.79
N THR A 249 -8.41 1.10 -0.91
CA THR A 249 -9.78 0.61 -0.85
C THR A 249 -10.74 1.45 -1.70
N THR A 250 -11.81 0.81 -2.19
CA THR A 250 -12.89 1.46 -2.95
C THR A 250 -14.23 1.20 -2.27
N GLN A 251 -14.92 2.27 -1.86
CA GLN A 251 -16.18 2.19 -1.13
C GLN A 251 -17.34 2.73 -1.97
N LEU A 252 -18.37 1.92 -2.19
CA LEU A 252 -19.63 2.32 -2.80
C LEU A 252 -20.60 2.79 -1.70
N LEU A 253 -21.07 4.03 -1.82
CA LEU A 253 -22.18 4.56 -1.02
C LEU A 253 -23.45 4.49 -1.86
N THR A 254 -24.45 3.76 -1.38
CA THR A 254 -25.70 3.52 -2.12
C THR A 254 -26.94 3.87 -1.31
N GLY A 255 -27.93 4.45 -1.98
CA GLY A 255 -29.27 4.68 -1.42
C GLY A 255 -30.22 3.48 -1.58
N GLU A 256 -29.79 2.40 -2.24
CA GLU A 256 -30.59 1.19 -2.46
C GLU A 256 -30.98 0.52 -1.14
N THR A 257 -32.03 -0.30 -1.17
CA THR A 257 -32.38 -1.17 -0.04
C THR A 257 -32.44 -2.61 -0.52
N PHE A 258 -31.51 -3.44 -0.04
CA PHE A 258 -31.42 -4.83 -0.42
C PHE A 258 -32.53 -5.67 0.23
N SER A 259 -32.94 -6.75 -0.44
CA SER A 259 -34.03 -7.62 0.00
C SER A 259 -33.77 -8.35 1.33
N GLY A 260 -32.49 -8.60 1.65
CA GLY A 260 -32.08 -9.16 2.95
C GLY A 260 -31.98 -8.11 4.06
N GLY A 261 -32.17 -6.82 3.75
CA GLY A 261 -32.13 -5.73 4.72
C GLY A 261 -30.73 -5.38 5.25
N GLU A 262 -29.69 -5.92 4.62
CA GLU A 262 -28.30 -5.72 5.02
C GLU A 262 -27.89 -4.26 4.81
N ALA A 263 -27.07 -3.75 5.73
CA ALA A 263 -26.60 -2.37 5.68
C ALA A 263 -25.23 -2.23 4.98
N GLY A 264 -24.52 -3.33 4.73
CA GLY A 264 -23.31 -3.30 3.92
C GLY A 264 -22.65 -4.67 3.75
N MET A 265 -21.70 -4.74 2.82
CA MET A 265 -20.88 -5.93 2.56
C MET A 265 -19.50 -5.51 2.06
N ALA A 266 -18.46 -6.24 2.44
CA ALA A 266 -17.09 -5.97 1.99
C ALA A 266 -16.34 -7.27 1.68
N VAL A 267 -15.39 -7.21 0.76
CA VAL A 267 -14.51 -8.36 0.50
C VAL A 267 -13.41 -8.37 1.56
N PRO A 268 -13.35 -9.38 2.45
CA PRO A 268 -12.41 -9.37 3.56
C PRO A 268 -10.95 -9.60 3.09
N GLU A 269 -9.98 -9.13 3.87
CA GLU A 269 -8.53 -9.41 3.67
C GLU A 269 -8.00 -9.04 2.26
N THR A 270 -8.49 -7.94 1.70
CA THR A 270 -8.12 -7.50 0.33
C THR A 270 -7.49 -6.14 0.25
N VAL A 271 -7.25 -5.43 1.37
CA VAL A 271 -6.59 -4.11 1.38
C VAL A 271 -5.27 -4.15 0.59
N CYS A 272 -4.92 -3.05 -0.05
CA CYS A 272 -3.80 -2.94 -1.00
C CYS A 272 -3.97 -3.74 -2.30
N THR A 273 -5.15 -4.29 -2.58
CA THR A 273 -5.45 -4.94 -3.86
C THR A 273 -6.57 -4.22 -4.60
N PRO A 274 -6.65 -4.31 -5.94
CA PRO A 274 -7.78 -3.75 -6.69
C PRO A 274 -9.15 -4.32 -6.29
N ARG A 275 -9.18 -5.44 -5.56
CA ARG A 275 -10.39 -6.11 -5.07
C ARG A 275 -10.83 -5.65 -3.68
N ALA A 276 -10.11 -4.70 -3.06
CA ALA A 276 -10.48 -4.05 -1.81
C ALA A 276 -11.74 -3.20 -2.02
N VAL A 277 -12.90 -3.85 -2.03
CA VAL A 277 -14.18 -3.19 -2.26
C VAL A 277 -15.13 -3.39 -1.09
N GLY A 278 -15.93 -2.36 -0.83
CA GLY A 278 -17.03 -2.38 0.13
C GLY A 278 -18.26 -1.64 -0.39
N ILE A 279 -19.44 -2.10 0.00
CA ILE A 279 -20.73 -1.45 -0.25
C ILE A 279 -21.31 -1.05 1.10
N SER A 280 -21.63 0.23 1.25
CA SER A 280 -22.30 0.78 2.43
C SER A 280 -23.64 1.38 2.03
N VAL A 281 -24.71 0.91 2.66
CA VAL A 281 -26.09 1.34 2.40
C VAL A 281 -26.43 2.50 3.31
N ASP A 282 -26.87 3.61 2.71
CA ASP A 282 -27.39 4.75 3.45
C ASP A 282 -28.73 4.38 4.08
N VAL A 283 -28.74 4.09 5.38
CA VAL A 283 -29.96 3.70 6.09
C VAL A 283 -30.85 4.92 6.37
N ASN A 284 -30.26 6.06 6.71
CA ASN A 284 -30.97 7.30 7.04
C ASN A 284 -30.17 8.52 6.54
N VAL A 285 -30.75 9.24 5.59
CA VAL A 285 -30.17 10.42 4.93
C VAL A 285 -29.82 11.53 5.92
N TYR A 286 -30.57 11.64 7.03
CA TYR A 286 -30.37 12.70 8.02
C TYR A 286 -29.27 12.38 9.03
N GLU A 287 -28.79 11.12 9.09
CA GLU A 287 -27.85 10.64 10.09
C GLU A 287 -26.58 10.05 9.46
N PRO A 288 -25.64 10.92 9.01
CA PRO A 288 -24.45 10.48 8.27
C PRO A 288 -23.50 9.59 9.10
N HIS A 289 -23.58 9.62 10.44
CA HIS A 289 -22.78 8.76 11.31
C HIS A 289 -23.09 7.27 11.14
N LEU A 290 -24.32 6.89 10.78
CA LEU A 290 -24.69 5.50 10.54
C LEU A 290 -24.00 4.95 9.29
N LEU A 291 -24.03 5.74 8.21
CA LEU A 291 -23.33 5.39 6.97
C LEU A 291 -21.81 5.39 7.18
N ALA A 292 -21.29 6.34 7.95
CA ALA A 292 -19.86 6.37 8.30
C ALA A 292 -19.43 5.17 9.15
N GLY A 293 -20.26 4.75 10.11
CA GLY A 293 -20.01 3.53 10.90
C GLY A 293 -20.00 2.29 10.03
N THR A 294 -20.95 2.18 9.11
CA THR A 294 -20.99 1.11 8.10
C THR A 294 -19.75 1.12 7.22
N MET A 295 -19.35 2.28 6.70
CA MET A 295 -18.14 2.42 5.87
C MET A 295 -16.88 2.03 6.65
N ALA A 296 -16.77 2.45 7.91
CA ALA A 296 -15.65 2.07 8.76
C ALA A 296 -15.61 0.56 9.05
N HIS A 297 -16.77 -0.06 9.27
CA HIS A 297 -16.90 -1.51 9.41
C HIS A 297 -16.48 -2.24 8.12
N MET A 298 -16.89 -1.75 6.94
CA MET A 298 -16.52 -2.35 5.65
C MET A 298 -15.02 -2.26 5.37
N ILE A 299 -14.41 -1.10 5.67
CA ILE A 299 -12.95 -0.92 5.57
C ILE A 299 -12.24 -1.85 6.57
N GLY A 300 -12.79 -2.04 7.76
CA GLY A 300 -12.30 -3.02 8.75
C GLY A 300 -12.19 -4.43 8.17
N HIS A 301 -13.24 -4.92 7.50
CA HIS A 301 -13.19 -6.20 6.77
C HIS A 301 -12.13 -6.21 5.68
N ASN A 302 -12.05 -5.16 4.85
CA ASN A 302 -11.05 -5.10 3.79
C ASN A 302 -9.62 -5.27 4.34
N ILE A 303 -9.34 -4.71 5.52
CA ILE A 303 -8.04 -4.86 6.19
C ILE A 303 -7.85 -6.28 6.78
N GLY A 304 -8.93 -6.93 7.21
CA GLY A 304 -8.89 -8.27 7.79
C GLY A 304 -9.43 -8.36 9.22
N MET A 305 -10.14 -7.35 9.70
CA MET A 305 -10.85 -7.44 10.98
C MET A 305 -12.10 -8.30 10.80
N GLY A 306 -12.23 -9.36 11.59
CA GLY A 306 -13.48 -10.13 11.65
C GLY A 306 -14.50 -9.50 12.60
N HIS A 307 -15.70 -10.09 12.67
CA HIS A 307 -16.70 -9.63 13.64
C HIS A 307 -16.28 -9.91 15.08
N ASP A 308 -16.71 -9.05 16.00
CA ASP A 308 -16.47 -9.21 17.44
C ASP A 308 -17.39 -10.28 18.07
N ASP A 309 -18.55 -10.52 17.47
CA ASP A 309 -19.56 -11.48 17.97
C ASP A 309 -19.08 -12.94 17.88
N GLY A 310 -19.48 -13.75 18.86
CA GLY A 310 -19.23 -15.20 18.84
C GLY A 310 -17.79 -15.63 19.15
N ARG A 311 -16.89 -14.70 19.52
CA ARG A 311 -15.54 -15.01 20.00
C ARG A 311 -15.51 -15.11 21.53
N GLU A 312 -15.06 -16.25 22.06
CA GLU A 312 -15.06 -16.52 23.51
C GLU A 312 -14.24 -15.51 24.34
N GLU A 313 -13.19 -14.93 23.75
CA GLU A 313 -12.28 -13.98 24.40
C GLU A 313 -12.52 -12.52 23.98
N CYS A 314 -13.52 -12.23 23.13
CA CYS A 314 -13.75 -10.87 22.66
C CYS A 314 -14.89 -10.18 23.41
N PHE A 315 -14.53 -9.17 24.21
CA PHE A 315 -15.50 -8.37 24.95
C PHE A 315 -15.37 -6.90 24.57
N CYS A 316 -16.39 -6.37 23.89
CA CYS A 316 -16.53 -4.94 23.73
C CYS A 316 -16.94 -4.33 25.09
N ARG A 317 -16.03 -3.57 25.69
CA ARG A 317 -16.25 -2.95 27.02
C ARG A 317 -16.99 -1.62 26.94
N ASP A 318 -17.11 -1.04 25.75
CA ASP A 318 -17.87 0.18 25.56
C ASP A 318 -19.37 -0.12 25.54
N TRP A 319 -20.14 0.65 26.31
CA TRP A 319 -21.58 0.48 26.48
C TRP A 319 -22.37 0.67 25.18
N HIS A 320 -21.83 1.42 24.20
CA HIS A 320 -22.44 1.65 22.89
C HIS A 320 -22.13 0.54 21.86
N GLY A 321 -21.43 -0.53 22.24
CA GLY A 321 -20.96 -1.57 21.33
C GLY A 321 -19.69 -1.17 20.55
N CYS A 322 -19.22 -2.05 19.66
CA CYS A 322 -17.98 -1.87 18.91
C CYS A 322 -18.27 -1.91 17.40
N ILE A 323 -17.48 -1.18 16.59
CA ILE A 323 -17.72 -1.02 15.15
C ILE A 323 -17.84 -2.37 14.43
N MET A 324 -17.05 -3.37 14.83
CA MET A 324 -17.03 -4.70 14.19
C MET A 324 -18.10 -5.65 14.73
N ALA A 325 -19.09 -5.19 15.48
CA ALA A 325 -20.29 -5.98 15.73
C ALA A 325 -21.06 -6.23 14.41
N GLN A 326 -21.64 -7.42 14.26
CA GLN A 326 -22.43 -7.82 13.09
C GLN A 326 -23.63 -6.88 12.88
N SER A 327 -24.25 -6.40 13.96
CA SER A 327 -25.27 -5.35 13.92
C SER A 327 -24.62 -3.98 13.87
N ILE A 328 -25.01 -3.17 12.89
CA ILE A 328 -24.42 -1.84 12.67
C ILE A 328 -24.84 -0.86 13.78
N VAL A 329 -26.07 -1.01 14.27
CA VAL A 329 -26.54 -0.30 15.45
C VAL A 329 -26.25 -1.18 16.66
N GLY A 330 -25.48 -0.62 17.60
CA GLY A 330 -25.00 -1.30 18.80
C GLY A 330 -26.09 -1.48 19.85
N GLN A 331 -25.68 -1.84 21.06
CA GLN A 331 -26.59 -1.96 22.20
C GLN A 331 -27.27 -0.60 22.47
N GLU A 332 -28.53 -0.61 22.89
CA GLU A 332 -29.35 0.59 23.19
C GLU A 332 -29.67 1.54 22.01
N ASN A 333 -29.49 1.10 20.75
CA ASN A 333 -29.74 1.90 19.53
C ASN A 333 -28.74 3.05 19.28
N VAL A 334 -27.51 2.92 19.78
CA VAL A 334 -26.44 3.89 19.54
C VAL A 334 -25.42 3.29 18.58
N GLN A 335 -24.97 4.08 17.60
CA GLN A 335 -23.91 3.68 16.67
C GLN A 335 -22.56 3.60 17.40
N PRO A 336 -21.87 2.44 17.39
CA PRO A 336 -20.50 2.35 17.85
C PRO A 336 -19.57 3.28 17.07
N TYR A 337 -18.69 3.98 17.79
CA TYR A 337 -17.65 4.84 17.21
C TYR A 337 -16.22 4.44 17.64
N LYS A 338 -16.05 3.24 18.22
CA LYS A 338 -14.76 2.65 18.58
C LYS A 338 -14.62 1.20 18.12
N PHE A 339 -13.40 0.80 17.82
CA PHE A 339 -13.02 -0.59 17.55
C PHE A 339 -12.73 -1.33 18.86
N SER A 340 -13.02 -2.64 18.90
CA SER A 340 -12.68 -3.47 20.06
C SER A 340 -11.17 -3.75 20.12
N GLU A 341 -10.69 -4.22 21.27
CA GLU A 341 -9.30 -4.69 21.37
C GLU A 341 -9.03 -5.92 20.48
N CYS A 342 -10.06 -6.68 20.13
CA CYS A 342 -9.95 -7.83 19.23
C CYS A 342 -9.77 -7.36 17.79
N SER A 343 -10.59 -6.40 17.33
CA SER A 343 -10.43 -5.83 16.00
C SER A 343 -9.08 -5.14 15.86
N LYS A 344 -8.60 -4.48 16.93
CA LYS A 344 -7.26 -3.90 16.99
C LYS A 344 -6.16 -4.97 16.90
N LYS A 345 -6.35 -6.13 17.53
CA LYS A 345 -5.44 -7.26 17.41
C LYS A 345 -5.42 -7.81 15.98
N ASP A 346 -6.58 -8.07 15.39
CA ASP A 346 -6.71 -8.52 13.99
C ASP A 346 -6.01 -7.53 13.04
N TYR A 347 -6.21 -6.23 13.24
CA TYR A 347 -5.54 -5.16 12.48
C TYR A 347 -4.02 -5.23 12.57
N ILE A 348 -3.47 -5.40 13.78
CA ILE A 348 -2.03 -5.47 14.00
C ILE A 348 -1.45 -6.75 13.41
N ASP A 349 -2.16 -7.86 13.55
CA ASP A 349 -1.72 -9.15 13.03
C ASP A 349 -1.72 -9.15 11.49
N ALA A 350 -2.73 -8.53 10.85
CA ALA A 350 -2.71 -8.27 9.40
C ALA A 350 -1.44 -7.50 8.99
N LEU A 351 -1.14 -6.37 9.64
CA LEU A 351 0.06 -5.58 9.35
C LEU A 351 1.38 -6.33 9.58
N ARG A 352 1.44 -7.20 10.59
CA ARG A 352 2.63 -8.03 10.88
C ARG A 352 2.89 -9.08 9.82
N THR A 353 1.85 -9.56 9.15
CA THR A 353 1.98 -10.52 8.03
C THR A 353 2.34 -9.85 6.70
N GLY A 354 2.60 -8.53 6.70
CA GLY A 354 2.84 -7.74 5.49
C GLY A 354 1.56 -7.36 4.73
N HIS A 355 0.40 -7.73 5.25
CA HIS A 355 -0.91 -7.34 4.71
C HIS A 355 -1.22 -5.90 5.15
N GLY A 356 -1.33 -4.94 4.22
CA GLY A 356 -1.52 -3.53 4.56
C GLY A 356 -0.28 -2.63 4.46
N LEU A 357 0.80 -3.05 3.78
CA LEU A 357 2.01 -2.23 3.57
C LEU A 357 1.74 -0.90 2.81
N CYS A 358 0.75 -0.89 1.91
CA CYS A 358 0.27 0.32 1.21
C CYS A 358 -0.31 1.37 2.17
N LEU A 359 -0.58 1.02 3.43
CA LEU A 359 -1.12 1.97 4.39
C LEU A 359 -0.02 2.84 5.03
N LEU A 360 1.25 2.62 4.68
CA LEU A 360 2.41 3.29 5.28
C LEU A 360 2.92 4.50 4.46
N ASN A 361 2.46 4.69 3.23
CA ASN A 361 2.68 5.93 2.47
C ASN A 361 1.68 6.99 2.87
N LYS A 362 2.12 8.24 2.77
CA LYS A 362 1.23 9.37 2.99
C LYS A 362 0.47 9.68 1.69
N PRO A 363 -0.79 10.13 1.76
CA PRO A 363 -1.52 10.56 0.57
C PRO A 363 -0.76 11.64 -0.19
N ASN A 364 -0.64 11.46 -1.50
CA ASN A 364 0.13 12.28 -2.45
C ASN A 364 1.66 12.09 -2.41
N GLU A 365 2.17 11.11 -1.67
CA GLU A 365 3.53 10.58 -1.86
C GLU A 365 3.46 9.58 -3.03
N ILE A 366 4.21 9.83 -4.11
CA ILE A 366 4.25 8.91 -5.26
C ILE A 366 4.86 7.60 -4.76
N GLU A 367 4.09 6.50 -4.84
CA GLU A 367 4.55 5.17 -4.46
C GLU A 367 5.66 4.70 -5.41
N LEU A 368 6.91 4.99 -5.07
CA LEU A 368 8.07 4.27 -5.60
C LEU A 368 8.34 2.94 -4.85
N ARG A 369 7.40 2.49 -4.00
CA ARG A 369 7.65 1.39 -3.04
C ARG A 369 7.21 0.01 -3.52
N ARG A 370 6.88 -0.17 -4.80
CA ARG A 370 6.39 -1.47 -5.31
C ARG A 370 7.46 -2.56 -5.42
N ASN A 371 8.74 -2.18 -5.33
CA ASN A 371 9.84 -3.08 -5.60
C ASN A 371 10.58 -3.54 -4.33
N CYS A 372 10.39 -2.85 -3.21
CA CYS A 372 10.98 -3.21 -1.93
C CYS A 372 10.60 -4.63 -1.50
N GLY A 373 11.62 -5.48 -1.33
CA GLY A 373 11.48 -6.87 -0.92
C GLY A 373 11.67 -7.88 -2.05
N ASN A 374 12.20 -7.46 -3.20
CA ASN A 374 12.52 -8.29 -4.37
C ASN A 374 14.01 -8.69 -4.45
N LYS A 375 14.83 -8.29 -3.45
CA LYS A 375 16.29 -8.49 -3.35
C LYS A 375 17.12 -7.69 -4.36
N VAL A 376 16.55 -6.65 -4.96
CA VAL A 376 17.22 -5.78 -5.93
C VAL A 376 17.17 -4.36 -5.41
N VAL A 377 18.34 -3.82 -5.06
CA VAL A 377 18.45 -2.42 -4.62
C VAL A 377 18.29 -1.50 -5.83
N GLU A 378 17.22 -0.73 -5.84
CA GLU A 378 16.93 0.29 -6.86
C GLU A 378 17.40 1.70 -6.44
N GLU A 379 17.28 2.70 -7.31
CA GLU A 379 17.83 4.06 -7.07
C GLU A 379 17.30 4.75 -5.80
N ASP A 380 16.11 4.35 -5.32
CA ASP A 380 15.43 4.94 -4.16
C ASP A 380 15.50 4.07 -2.89
N GLU A 381 16.21 2.93 -2.95
CA GLU A 381 16.40 1.99 -1.86
C GLU A 381 17.86 2.03 -1.37
N GLU A 382 18.06 1.97 -0.06
CA GLU A 382 19.41 1.87 0.51
C GLU A 382 19.82 0.40 0.69
N CYS A 383 18.85 -0.51 0.77
CA CYS A 383 19.05 -1.94 0.88
C CYS A 383 17.78 -2.72 0.54
N ASP A 384 17.93 -3.95 0.06
CA ASP A 384 16.83 -4.91 -0.10
C ASP A 384 17.30 -6.31 0.29
N CYS A 385 16.74 -6.81 1.39
CA CYS A 385 16.99 -8.09 2.02
C CYS A 385 16.02 -9.19 1.55
N GLY A 386 15.07 -8.86 0.69
CA GLY A 386 13.99 -9.73 0.25
C GLY A 386 12.71 -9.56 1.06
N THR A 387 11.91 -10.62 1.11
CA THR A 387 10.59 -10.56 1.75
C THR A 387 10.70 -10.20 3.24
N PHE A 388 9.62 -9.66 3.81
CA PHE A 388 9.58 -9.26 5.22
C PHE A 388 10.04 -10.36 6.20
N GLU A 389 9.68 -11.62 5.94
CA GLU A 389 10.07 -12.76 6.77
C GLU A 389 11.58 -13.06 6.69
N GLU A 390 12.16 -12.98 5.49
CA GLU A 390 13.61 -13.16 5.29
C GLU A 390 14.39 -12.02 5.95
N CYS A 391 13.87 -10.79 5.82
CA CYS A 391 14.51 -9.61 6.37
C CYS A 391 14.37 -9.45 7.88
N ALA A 392 13.45 -10.19 8.52
CA ALA A 392 13.33 -10.20 9.97
C ALA A 392 14.63 -10.68 10.66
N LEU A 393 15.44 -11.48 9.95
CA LEU A 393 16.74 -11.99 10.39
C LEU A 393 17.89 -11.04 10.06
N ASP A 394 17.70 -10.08 9.15
CA ASP A 394 18.74 -9.15 8.70
C ASP A 394 18.98 -8.07 9.77
N PRO A 395 20.20 -7.92 10.32
CA PRO A 395 20.49 -6.91 11.34
C PRO A 395 20.69 -5.50 10.77
N CYS A 396 20.84 -5.35 9.46
CA CYS A 396 21.30 -4.14 8.77
C CYS A 396 20.19 -3.44 7.97
N CYS A 397 19.35 -4.22 7.29
CA CYS A 397 18.27 -3.72 6.44
C CYS A 397 16.91 -3.79 7.10
N ASP A 398 16.05 -2.81 6.87
CA ASP A 398 14.64 -2.83 7.24
C ASP A 398 13.78 -3.25 6.05
N GLY A 399 13.27 -4.48 6.06
CA GLY A 399 12.49 -5.07 4.96
C GLY A 399 11.08 -4.51 4.78
N ILE A 400 10.66 -3.54 5.60
CA ILE A 400 9.44 -2.77 5.35
C ILE A 400 9.74 -1.50 4.55
N THR A 401 10.91 -0.89 4.80
CA THR A 401 11.25 0.42 4.25
C THR A 401 12.35 0.40 3.20
N CYS A 402 13.04 -0.73 3.03
CA CYS A 402 14.23 -0.87 2.19
C CYS A 402 15.30 0.19 2.48
N LYS A 403 15.45 0.50 3.77
CA LYS A 403 16.42 1.46 4.32
C LYS A 403 17.33 0.83 5.36
N LEU A 404 18.50 1.42 5.53
CA LEU A 404 19.45 0.99 6.55
C LEU A 404 18.89 1.29 7.95
N LYS A 405 19.09 0.34 8.87
CA LYS A 405 18.79 0.51 10.30
C LYS A 405 19.73 1.58 10.91
N SER A 406 19.31 2.21 12.00
CA SER A 406 19.93 3.42 12.59
C SER A 406 21.39 3.31 13.06
N GLU A 407 22.05 2.17 12.84
CA GLU A 407 23.48 1.92 13.16
C GLU A 407 24.22 1.19 12.02
N ALA A 408 23.55 0.94 10.89
CA ALA A 408 24.09 0.23 9.74
C ALA A 408 24.66 1.23 8.72
N GLN A 409 25.85 0.92 8.18
CA GLN A 409 26.47 1.66 7.08
C GLN A 409 26.28 0.96 5.73
N CYS A 410 25.99 -0.34 5.77
CA CYS A 410 25.70 -1.18 4.62
C CYS A 410 24.81 -2.34 5.07
N ALA A 411 24.16 -3.00 4.12
CA ALA A 411 23.36 -4.19 4.38
C ALA A 411 23.82 -5.43 3.59
N SER A 412 24.26 -5.23 2.35
CA SER A 412 24.63 -6.32 1.44
C SER A 412 25.91 -6.00 0.67
N GLY A 413 26.49 -7.03 0.06
CA GLY A 413 27.68 -6.94 -0.79
C GLY A 413 28.99 -7.37 -0.11
N ALA A 414 30.01 -7.66 -0.93
CA ALA A 414 31.30 -8.19 -0.48
C ALA A 414 32.13 -7.21 0.38
N CYS A 415 31.84 -5.90 0.27
CA CYS A 415 32.43 -4.84 1.07
C CYS A 415 31.63 -4.54 2.36
N CYS A 416 30.60 -5.32 2.67
CA CYS A 416 29.83 -5.20 3.90
C CYS A 416 30.17 -6.34 4.87
N ASP A 417 30.50 -6.00 6.11
CA ASP A 417 30.73 -6.96 7.18
C ASP A 417 30.03 -6.51 8.45
N GLN A 418 29.09 -7.32 8.96
CA GLN A 418 28.32 -7.01 10.17
C GLN A 418 27.70 -5.60 10.17
N CYS A 419 27.05 -5.21 9.07
CA CYS A 419 26.47 -3.88 8.84
C CYS A 419 27.47 -2.71 8.79
N ARG A 420 28.77 -2.98 8.67
CA ARG A 420 29.81 -1.97 8.57
C ARG A 420 30.58 -2.10 7.26
N LEU A 421 30.97 -0.96 6.71
CA LEU A 421 31.77 -0.91 5.51
C LEU A 421 33.18 -1.43 5.81
N ARG A 422 33.67 -2.30 4.94
CA ARG A 422 35.09 -2.71 4.96
C ARG A 422 35.96 -1.51 4.63
N PRO A 423 37.19 -1.44 5.19
CA PRO A 423 38.08 -0.32 4.94
C PRO A 423 38.46 -0.24 3.46
N LYS A 424 38.84 0.97 3.04
CA LYS A 424 39.44 1.20 1.72
C LYS A 424 40.66 0.27 1.55
N ASP A 425 40.84 -0.24 0.33
CA ASP A 425 41.89 -1.18 -0.05
C ASP A 425 41.69 -2.63 0.44
N TYR A 426 40.50 -2.96 0.97
CA TYR A 426 40.12 -4.36 1.19
C TYR A 426 39.77 -5.05 -0.13
N ILE A 427 40.41 -6.17 -0.45
CA ILE A 427 40.14 -6.94 -1.68
C ILE A 427 38.76 -7.60 -1.57
N CYS A 428 37.79 -7.12 -2.36
CA CYS A 428 36.44 -7.69 -2.41
C CYS A 428 36.26 -8.74 -3.50
N ARG A 429 37.07 -8.67 -4.58
CA ARG A 429 37.15 -9.70 -5.61
C ARG A 429 38.60 -9.88 -6.02
N ASP A 430 39.04 -11.13 -6.05
CA ASP A 430 40.39 -11.50 -6.49
C ASP A 430 40.44 -11.62 -8.03
N SER A 431 41.63 -11.45 -8.60
CA SER A 431 41.87 -11.64 -10.03
C SER A 431 41.73 -13.12 -10.40
N ASN A 432 40.90 -13.45 -11.39
CA ASN A 432 40.73 -14.83 -11.83
C ASN A 432 41.86 -15.32 -12.74
N ASN A 433 42.51 -14.41 -13.46
CA ASN A 433 43.57 -14.73 -14.42
C ASN A 433 44.51 -13.53 -14.63
N GLU A 434 45.55 -13.71 -15.44
CA GLU A 434 46.55 -12.67 -15.70
C GLU A 434 46.04 -11.43 -16.46
N CYS A 435 44.88 -11.51 -17.11
CA CYS A 435 44.21 -10.41 -17.80
C CYS A 435 43.17 -9.69 -16.94
N ASP A 436 42.82 -10.26 -15.79
CA ASP A 436 41.84 -9.77 -14.84
C ASP A 436 42.55 -9.03 -13.69
N LEU A 437 41.95 -7.98 -13.13
CA LEU A 437 42.54 -7.22 -12.02
C LEU A 437 41.70 -7.44 -10.75
N PRO A 438 42.30 -7.38 -9.55
CA PRO A 438 41.53 -7.42 -8.32
C PRO A 438 40.81 -6.09 -8.05
N GLU A 439 39.63 -6.17 -7.44
CA GLU A 439 38.87 -5.00 -6.98
C GLU A 439 38.98 -4.82 -5.48
N TYR A 440 39.00 -3.55 -5.11
CA TYR A 440 39.16 -3.10 -3.75
C TYR A 440 37.94 -2.29 -3.33
N CYS A 441 37.48 -2.50 -2.10
CA CYS A 441 36.45 -1.66 -1.51
C CYS A 441 36.94 -0.20 -1.47
N ASP A 442 36.04 0.73 -1.80
CA ASP A 442 36.27 2.17 -1.69
C ASP A 442 36.12 2.68 -0.24
N GLY A 443 35.39 1.93 0.59
CA GLY A 443 35.04 2.30 1.96
C GLY A 443 33.79 3.18 2.07
N GLU A 444 33.05 3.36 0.96
CA GLU A 444 31.86 4.20 0.87
C GLU A 444 30.59 3.39 0.61
N VAL A 445 30.68 2.28 -0.14
CA VAL A 445 29.52 1.41 -0.46
C VAL A 445 29.78 -0.06 -0.09
N GLY A 446 28.70 -0.79 0.22
CA GLY A 446 28.77 -2.22 0.59
C GLY A 446 29.05 -3.16 -0.58
N GLN A 447 28.83 -2.69 -1.81
CA GLN A 447 29.05 -3.46 -3.03
C GLN A 447 30.49 -3.32 -3.54
N CYS A 448 31.03 -4.41 -4.09
CA CYS A 448 32.34 -4.37 -4.74
C CYS A 448 32.24 -3.52 -6.02
N PRO A 449 33.25 -2.68 -6.35
CA PRO A 449 33.26 -1.92 -7.59
C PRO A 449 33.09 -2.79 -8.84
N SER A 450 32.72 -2.16 -9.95
CA SER A 450 32.60 -2.86 -11.23
C SER A 450 33.91 -3.54 -11.62
N ASP A 451 33.78 -4.74 -12.18
CA ASP A 451 34.89 -5.56 -12.67
C ASP A 451 35.76 -4.77 -13.66
N VAL A 452 37.06 -4.68 -13.33
CA VAL A 452 38.08 -4.03 -14.16
C VAL A 452 39.13 -5.04 -14.60
N TYR A 453 39.53 -4.92 -15.85
CA TYR A 453 40.51 -5.80 -16.46
C TYR A 453 41.58 -5.04 -17.24
N LYS A 454 42.68 -5.73 -17.57
CA LYS A 454 43.77 -5.17 -18.38
C LYS A 454 43.24 -4.77 -19.75
N LYS A 455 43.79 -3.67 -20.29
CA LYS A 455 43.42 -3.15 -21.61
C LYS A 455 43.53 -4.23 -22.69
N ASN A 456 42.54 -4.27 -23.58
CA ASN A 456 42.55 -5.15 -24.75
C ASN A 456 43.85 -4.99 -25.55
N GLY A 457 44.49 -6.10 -25.89
CA GLY A 457 45.81 -6.11 -26.55
C GLY A 457 46.99 -6.25 -25.58
N SER A 458 46.77 -6.34 -24.27
CA SER A 458 47.84 -6.63 -23.32
C SER A 458 48.35 -8.07 -23.52
N PRO A 459 49.67 -8.32 -23.57
CA PRO A 459 50.20 -9.66 -23.80
C PRO A 459 49.82 -10.62 -22.66
N CYS A 460 49.39 -11.83 -23.01
CA CYS A 460 49.01 -12.88 -22.06
C CYS A 460 49.32 -14.28 -22.61
N GLY A 461 49.40 -15.27 -21.73
CA GLY A 461 49.71 -16.66 -22.04
C GLY A 461 51.19 -16.83 -22.35
N VAL A 462 51.91 -17.52 -21.46
CA VAL A 462 53.32 -17.85 -21.68
C VAL A 462 53.39 -19.18 -22.43
N SER A 463 53.73 -19.13 -23.73
CA SER A 463 54.12 -20.30 -24.50
C SER A 463 55.64 -20.43 -24.53
N LYS A 464 56.15 -21.66 -24.75
CA LYS A 464 57.59 -21.96 -24.85
C LYS A 464 58.32 -21.18 -25.96
N SER A 465 57.58 -20.47 -26.82
CA SER A 465 58.08 -19.67 -27.95
C SER A 465 57.87 -18.15 -27.78
N GLY A 466 57.31 -17.68 -26.65
CA GLY A 466 56.96 -16.26 -26.42
C GLY A 466 55.53 -16.06 -25.89
N VAL A 467 54.99 -14.84 -26.06
CA VAL A 467 53.60 -14.49 -25.71
C VAL A 467 52.63 -15.16 -26.70
N SER A 468 51.66 -15.94 -26.21
CA SER A 468 50.73 -16.73 -27.06
C SER A 468 49.33 -16.15 -27.23
N GLY A 469 49.02 -15.00 -26.62
CA GLY A 469 47.72 -14.36 -26.75
C GLY A 469 47.73 -12.91 -26.31
N TYR A 470 46.58 -12.27 -26.48
CA TYR A 470 46.34 -10.92 -26.02
C TYR A 470 45.04 -10.88 -25.22
N CYS A 471 45.05 -10.14 -24.11
CA CYS A 471 43.88 -9.94 -23.29
C CYS A 471 42.76 -9.32 -24.11
N PHE A 472 41.56 -9.85 -23.94
CA PHE A 472 40.34 -9.29 -24.51
C PHE A 472 39.21 -9.47 -23.51
N GLN A 473 38.61 -8.37 -23.06
CA GLN A 473 37.51 -8.36 -22.09
C GLN A 473 37.81 -9.16 -20.79
N GLY A 474 39.03 -9.06 -20.26
CA GLY A 474 39.43 -9.75 -19.03
C GLY A 474 39.80 -11.22 -19.17
N TYR A 475 39.74 -11.78 -20.38
CA TYR A 475 40.19 -13.14 -20.67
C TYR A 475 41.45 -13.15 -21.52
N CYS A 476 42.25 -14.20 -21.39
CA CYS A 476 43.35 -14.50 -22.31
C CYS A 476 42.92 -15.59 -23.31
N PRO A 477 42.26 -15.24 -24.43
CA PRO A 477 41.91 -16.22 -25.45
C PRO A 477 43.17 -16.73 -26.15
N THR A 478 43.55 -17.98 -25.87
CA THR A 478 44.55 -18.70 -26.66
C THR A 478 43.88 -19.89 -27.35
N LEU A 479 44.35 -20.25 -28.54
CA LEU A 479 43.79 -21.38 -29.30
C LEU A 479 43.86 -22.69 -28.50
N SER A 480 44.95 -22.90 -27.76
CA SER A 480 45.10 -24.09 -26.92
C SER A 480 44.11 -24.11 -25.75
N LEU A 481 43.92 -22.99 -25.04
CA LEU A 481 42.91 -22.91 -23.98
C LEU A 481 41.49 -23.11 -24.52
N GLN A 482 41.19 -22.61 -25.73
CA GLN A 482 39.91 -22.84 -26.38
C GLN A 482 39.71 -24.32 -26.72
N CYS A 483 40.74 -25.00 -27.24
CA CYS A 483 40.69 -26.43 -27.52
C CYS A 483 40.51 -27.26 -26.24
N GLU A 484 41.21 -26.92 -25.16
CA GLU A 484 41.09 -27.60 -23.88
C GLU A 484 39.72 -27.40 -23.23
N ALA A 485 39.12 -26.21 -23.36
CA ALA A 485 37.77 -25.93 -22.88
C ALA A 485 36.68 -26.73 -23.64
N ILE A 486 36.86 -26.95 -24.94
CA ILE A 486 35.89 -27.69 -25.78
C ILE A 486 36.09 -29.21 -25.67
N TRP A 487 37.34 -29.68 -25.71
CA TRP A 487 37.67 -31.11 -25.84
C TRP A 487 38.18 -31.74 -24.54
N GLY A 488 38.33 -30.96 -23.48
CA GLY A 488 38.84 -31.39 -22.18
C GLY A 488 40.37 -31.38 -22.09
N TYR A 489 40.86 -31.77 -20.92
CA TYR A 489 42.29 -31.76 -20.57
C TYR A 489 43.15 -32.46 -21.63
N GLY A 490 44.15 -31.75 -22.15
CA GLY A 490 45.03 -32.24 -23.23
C GLY A 490 44.63 -31.81 -24.64
N GLY A 491 43.52 -31.08 -24.81
CA GLY A 491 43.20 -30.41 -26.07
C GLY A 491 44.22 -29.33 -26.42
N SER A 492 44.78 -29.36 -27.63
CA SER A 492 45.77 -28.39 -28.10
C SER A 492 45.38 -27.81 -29.45
N ALA A 493 45.85 -26.59 -29.73
CA ALA A 493 45.67 -25.97 -31.05
C ALA A 493 46.28 -26.84 -32.16
N ALA A 494 45.63 -26.83 -33.33
CA ALA A 494 46.16 -27.49 -34.54
C ALA A 494 47.28 -26.65 -35.18
N ASP A 495 48.08 -27.26 -36.05
CA ASP A 495 49.06 -26.53 -36.86
C ASP A 495 48.39 -25.49 -37.78
N ARG A 496 49.11 -24.40 -38.07
CA ARG A 496 48.64 -23.29 -38.92
C ARG A 496 48.09 -23.78 -40.27
N GLN A 497 48.69 -24.82 -40.83
CA GLN A 497 48.32 -25.43 -42.11
C GLN A 497 46.88 -25.96 -42.13
N CYS A 498 46.37 -26.41 -40.98
CA CYS A 498 44.98 -26.87 -40.85
C CYS A 498 44.01 -25.71 -41.14
N TYR A 499 44.23 -24.57 -40.49
CA TYR A 499 43.37 -23.39 -40.67
C TYR A 499 43.41 -22.88 -42.11
N GLU A 500 44.60 -22.78 -42.71
CA GLU A 500 44.76 -22.27 -44.09
C GLU A 500 44.04 -23.14 -45.13
N GLN A 501 44.08 -24.47 -44.98
CA GLN A 501 43.49 -25.38 -45.96
C GLN A 501 41.98 -25.53 -45.83
N PHE A 502 41.43 -25.43 -44.60
CA PHE A 502 40.01 -25.70 -44.37
C PHE A 502 39.17 -24.42 -44.29
N ASN A 503 39.66 -23.35 -43.67
CA ASN A 503 38.88 -22.11 -43.51
C ASN A 503 38.69 -21.33 -44.82
N SER A 504 39.61 -21.48 -45.77
CA SER A 504 39.52 -20.88 -47.11
C SER A 504 38.46 -21.53 -48.01
N LYS A 505 37.96 -22.72 -47.65
CA LYS A 505 36.95 -23.45 -48.45
C LYS A 505 35.53 -22.93 -48.24
N GLY A 506 35.21 -22.35 -47.07
CA GLY A 506 33.87 -21.87 -46.75
C GLY A 506 32.87 -23.02 -46.73
N SER A 507 33.16 -24.04 -45.93
CA SER A 507 32.34 -25.25 -45.78
C SER A 507 32.04 -25.51 -44.31
N ILE A 508 31.16 -26.48 -44.02
CA ILE A 508 30.83 -26.86 -42.63
C ILE A 508 32.06 -27.20 -41.76
N ASN A 509 33.16 -27.63 -42.37
CA ASN A 509 34.40 -28.01 -41.67
C ASN A 509 35.40 -26.85 -41.49
N GLY A 510 35.11 -25.65 -42.00
CA GLY A 510 36.00 -24.49 -41.91
C GLY A 510 35.45 -23.28 -42.68
N HIS A 511 35.18 -22.19 -41.95
CA HIS A 511 34.56 -20.96 -42.47
C HIS A 511 34.80 -19.78 -41.52
N CYS A 512 34.62 -18.54 -42.01
CA CYS A 512 34.74 -17.31 -41.22
C CYS A 512 33.42 -16.82 -40.60
N GLY A 513 32.34 -17.56 -40.81
CA GLY A 513 31.02 -17.25 -40.28
C GLY A 513 29.93 -17.66 -41.25
N ARG A 514 28.70 -17.25 -40.94
CA ARG A 514 27.55 -17.39 -41.83
C ARG A 514 27.00 -16.02 -42.18
N ASP A 515 26.54 -15.85 -43.41
CA ASP A 515 25.83 -14.65 -43.83
C ASP A 515 24.37 -14.63 -43.31
N VAL A 516 23.64 -13.56 -43.60
CA VAL A 516 22.22 -13.39 -43.23
C VAL A 516 21.31 -14.48 -43.84
N ASN A 517 21.79 -15.14 -44.90
CA ASN A 517 21.10 -16.22 -45.60
C ASN A 517 21.64 -17.61 -45.19
N GLU A 518 22.37 -17.71 -44.09
CA GLU A 518 23.00 -18.92 -43.53
C GLU A 518 24.08 -19.59 -44.41
N HIS A 519 24.59 -18.94 -45.45
CA HIS A 519 25.69 -19.47 -46.26
C HIS A 519 27.04 -19.31 -45.55
N TYR A 520 27.89 -20.33 -45.69
CA TYR A 520 29.24 -20.33 -45.12
C TYR A 520 30.16 -19.37 -45.87
N ILE A 521 30.77 -18.45 -45.13
CA ILE A 521 31.68 -17.43 -45.66
C ILE A 521 33.10 -18.00 -45.69
N LYS A 522 33.80 -17.85 -46.83
CA LYS A 522 35.22 -18.20 -46.95
C LYS A 522 36.07 -17.20 -46.19
N CYS A 523 37.08 -17.68 -45.47
CA CYS A 523 38.06 -16.79 -44.87
C CYS A 523 39.04 -16.26 -45.92
N ASP A 524 39.30 -14.96 -45.88
CA ASP A 524 40.35 -14.34 -46.67
C ASP A 524 41.72 -14.69 -46.08
N PRO A 525 42.75 -14.94 -46.92
CA PRO A 525 44.12 -15.06 -46.46
C PRO A 525 44.66 -13.68 -46.09
N GLU A 526 45.02 -13.49 -44.82
CA GLU A 526 45.76 -12.32 -44.31
C GLU A 526 47.27 -12.43 -44.55
#